data_AF-R6TSR2-F1
#
_entry.id   AF-R6TSR2-F1
#
_cell.length_a   1.000
_cell.length_b   1.000
_cell.length_c   1.000
_cell.angle_alpha   90.00
_cell.angle_beta   90.00
_cell.angle_gamma   90.00
#
_symmetry.space_group_name_H-M   'P 1'
#
loop_
_entity.id
_entity.type
_entity.pdbx_description
1 polymer ?
#
loop_
_entity_poly.entity_id
_entity_poly.type
_entity_poly.pdbx_seq_one_letter_code
_entity_poly.pdbx_strand_id
1 'polypeptide(L)' 'MPDKELSLLECGYTEADIETASPDDMNVYYSKDNQQKYGVVGIRIALL' A
#
# COMPACT_ATOMS: atom_id res chain seq x y z
N MET A 1 13.53 -3.17 -14.28
CA MET A 1 12.26 -3.76 -14.76
C MET A 1 11.19 -2.79 -14.31
N PRO A 2 10.22 -2.38 -15.14
CA PRO A 2 9.26 -1.39 -14.68
C PRO A 2 8.55 -1.98 -13.46
N ASP A 3 8.74 -1.33 -12.32
CA ASP A 3 8.29 -1.81 -11.03
C ASP A 3 6.78 -2.04 -11.11
N LYS A 4 6.36 -3.30 -11.04
CA LYS A 4 4.96 -3.68 -11.15
C LYS A 4 4.29 -3.29 -9.84
N GLU A 5 3.71 -2.09 -9.82
CA GLU A 5 2.86 -1.62 -8.72
C GLU A 5 1.68 -2.58 -8.55
N LEU A 6 1.39 -2.98 -7.31
CA LEU A 6 0.20 -3.76 -6.99
C LEU A 6 -1.02 -2.84 -7.10
N SER A 7 -2.07 -3.31 -7.78
CA SER A 7 -3.32 -2.56 -7.79
C SER A 7 -3.92 -2.48 -6.39
N LEU A 8 -4.68 -1.43 -6.08
CA LEU A 8 -5.36 -1.30 -4.78
C LEU A 8 -6.28 -2.50 -4.51
N LEU A 9 -6.92 -3.05 -5.54
CA LEU A 9 -7.70 -4.29 -5.42
C LEU A 9 -6.84 -5.47 -4.96
N GLU A 10 -5.61 -5.62 -5.49
CA GLU A 10 -4.67 -6.65 -5.06
C GLU A 10 -4.09 -6.38 -3.65
N CYS A 11 -4.12 -5.13 -3.20
CA CYS A 11 -3.77 -4.72 -1.85
C CYS A 11 -4.92 -4.91 -0.83
N GLY A 12 -6.09 -5.39 -1.27
CA GLY A 12 -7.23 -5.72 -0.39
C GLY A 12 -8.30 -4.63 -0.29
N TYR A 13 -8.23 -3.56 -1.09
CA TYR A 13 -9.31 -2.57 -1.16
C TYR A 13 -10.48 -3.10 -2.00
N THR A 14 -11.69 -2.59 -1.72
CA THR A 14 -12.89 -2.88 -2.52
C THR A 14 -13.18 -1.74 -3.50
N GLU A 15 -14.04 -1.97 -4.50
CA GLU A 15 -14.47 -0.90 -5.42
C GLU A 15 -15.09 0.30 -4.70
N ALA A 16 -15.78 0.07 -3.57
CA ALA A 16 -16.37 1.13 -2.76
C ALA A 16 -15.31 1.96 -2.02
N ASP A 17 -14.23 1.33 -1.57
CA ASP A 17 -13.23 1.98 -0.73
C ASP A 17 -12.10 2.61 -1.55
N ILE A 18 -11.87 2.14 -2.79
CA ILE A 18 -10.82 2.66 -3.69
C ILE A 18 -10.95 4.16 -3.94
N GLU A 19 -12.17 4.71 -4.01
CA GLU A 19 -12.37 6.14 -4.24
C GLU A 19 -11.83 7.01 -3.09
N THR A 20 -11.71 6.44 -1.89
CA THR A 20 -11.26 7.15 -0.68
C THR A 20 -9.92 6.65 -0.15
N ALA A 21 -9.41 5.54 -0.67
CA ALA A 21 -8.14 4.96 -0.30
C ALA A 21 -6.99 5.94 -0.57
N SER A 22 -6.16 6.19 0.43
CA SER A 22 -5.01 7.08 0.30
C SER A 22 -3.75 6.45 0.89
N PRO A 23 -2.58 6.61 0.24
CA PRO A 23 -1.30 6.27 0.86
C PRO A 23 -1.09 6.98 2.21
N ASP A 24 -1.74 8.14 2.42
CA ASP A 24 -1.65 8.88 3.68
C ASP A 24 -2.26 8.14 4.88
N ASP A 25 -3.12 7.14 4.65
CA ASP A 25 -3.67 6.29 5.72
C ASP A 25 -2.55 5.60 6.51
N MET A 26 -1.41 5.32 5.84
CA MET A 26 -0.24 4.72 6.46
C MET A 26 0.51 5.65 7.41
N ASN A 27 0.27 6.96 7.36
CA ASN A 27 0.91 7.93 8.26
C ASN A 27 0.50 7.74 9.73
N VAL A 28 -0.62 7.03 9.98
CA VAL A 28 -1.05 6.64 11.33
C VAL A 28 -0.07 5.63 11.96
N TYR A 29 0.57 4.80 11.13
CA TYR A 29 1.45 3.72 11.58
C TYR A 29 2.93 4.06 11.44
N TYR A 30 3.30 4.82 10.40
CA TYR A 30 4.69 5.15 10.10
C TYR A 30 4.83 6.64 9.76
N SER A 31 5.79 7.32 10.38
CA SER A 31 6.09 8.72 10.01
C SER A 31 6.58 8.82 8.56
N LYS A 32 6.31 9.97 7.92
CA LYS A 32 6.77 10.26 6.55
C LYS A 32 8.29 10.11 6.41
N ASP A 33 9.04 10.56 7.41
CA ASP A 33 10.50 10.43 7.45
C ASP A 33 10.97 8.97 7.43
N ASN A 34 10.28 8.08 8.16
CA ASN A 34 10.63 6.65 8.18
C ASN A 34 10.25 5.98 6.85
N GLN A 35 9.08 6.30 6.29
CA GLN A 35 8.67 5.79 4.98
C GLN A 35 9.68 6.21 3.89
N GLN A 36 10.19 7.45 3.93
CA GLN A 36 11.19 7.92 3.00
C GLN A 36 12.57 7.29 3.23
N LYS A 37 12.96 7.10 4.50
CA LYS A 37 14.26 6.54 4.87
C LYS A 37 14.39 5.06 4.52
N TYR A 38 13.34 4.27 4.75
CA TYR A 38 13.38 2.82 4.59
C TYR A 38 12.65 2.31 3.33
N GLY A 39 11.86 3.17 2.68
CA GLY A 39 11.00 2.78 1.56
C GLY A 39 9.71 2.10 2.02
N VAL A 40 8.86 1.78 1.05
CA VAL A 40 7.59 1.07 1.25
C VAL A 40 7.50 -0.11 0.30
N VAL A 41 6.86 -1.20 0.74
CA VAL A 41 6.71 -2.43 -0.04
C VAL A 41 5.27 -2.93 0.01
N GLY A 42 4.75 -3.37 -1.13
CA GLY A 42 3.50 -4.12 -1.19
C GLY A 42 3.79 -5.62 -1.17
N ILE A 43 3.09 -6.37 -0.31
CA ILE A 43 3.32 -7.81 -0.11
C ILE A 43 2.05 -8.58 -0.49
N ARG A 44 2.17 -9.51 -1.44
CA ARG A 44 1.10 -10.46 -1.76
C ARG A 44 1.24 -11.68 -0.85
N ILE A 45 0.20 -11.99 -0.07
CA ILE A 45 0.17 -13.12 0.86
C ILE A 45 -0.87 -14.13 0.37
N ALA A 46 -0.58 -15.42 0.47
CA ALA A 46 -1.52 -16.51 0.23
C ALA A 46 -1.47 -17.47 1.43
N LEU A 47 -2.64 -17.91 1.90
CA LEU A 47 -2.73 -18.96 2.91
C LEU A 47 -2.57 -20.33 2.24
N LEU A 48 -1.88 -21.25 2.91
CA LEU A 48 -1.68 -22.63 2.48
C LEU A 48 -2.87 -23.51 2.86
#